data_AF-A0A2E7E5P5-F1
#
_entry.id   AF-A0A2E7E5P5-F1
#
_cell.length_a   1.000
_cell.length_b   1.000
_cell.length_c   1.000
_cell.angle_alpha   90.00
_cell.angle_beta   90.00
_cell.angle_gamma   90.00
#
_symmetry.space_group_name_H-M   'P 1'
#
loop_
_entity.id
_entity.type
_entity.pdbx_description
1 polymer ?
#
loop_
_entity_poly.entity_id
_entity_poly.type
_entity_poly.pdbx_seq_one_letter_code
_entity_poly.pdbx_strand_id
1 'polypeptide(L)'
;MIIPIDGKFPTVVRDLSDWLISRYGVQPGYGLAQYLDISRRYDNHAAVLIWVYNQYVSWGDDQRTTGHLRQAFVQCLPVDGF
;
A
#
# COMPACT_ATOMS: atom_id res chain seq x y z
N MET A 1 -0.51 13.08 -4.14
CA MET A 1 -0.40 12.42 -2.81
C MET A 1 -1.54 12.91 -1.95
N ILE A 2 -2.46 12.02 -1.58
CA ILE A 2 -3.57 12.35 -0.67
C ILE A 2 -3.04 12.15 0.75
N ILE A 3 -3.21 13.15 1.61
CA ILE A 3 -2.70 13.13 2.99
C ILE A 3 -3.91 12.93 3.93
N PRO A 4 -3.80 12.08 4.97
CA PRO A 4 -4.89 11.88 5.92
C PRO A 4 -5.32 13.19 6.59
N ILE A 5 -6.65 13.35 6.69
CA ILE A 5 -7.35 14.52 7.22
C ILE A 5 -6.92 14.94 8.64
N ASP A 6 -6.46 13.99 9.48
CA ASP A 6 -6.00 14.25 10.85
C ASP A 6 -4.50 13.90 11.09
N GLY A 7 -3.72 13.73 10.01
CA GLY A 7 -2.35 13.24 10.10
C GLY A 7 -2.22 11.78 10.55
N LYS A 8 -3.35 11.05 10.69
CA LYS A 8 -3.42 9.64 11.06
C LYS A 8 -4.17 8.84 10.00
N PHE A 9 -3.63 7.70 9.61
CA PHE A 9 -4.34 6.76 8.74
C PHE A 9 -5.53 6.11 9.48
N PRO A 10 -6.63 5.77 8.79
CA PRO A 10 -7.69 4.94 9.37
C PRO A 10 -7.16 3.59 9.87
N THR A 11 -7.77 3.01 10.91
CA THR A 11 -7.36 1.68 11.43
C THR A 11 -7.41 0.60 10.35
N VAL A 12 -8.48 0.57 9.57
CA VAL A 12 -8.62 -0.37 8.44
C VAL A 12 -7.47 -0.26 7.44
N VAL A 13 -6.94 0.94 7.21
CA VAL A 13 -5.81 1.17 6.30
C VAL A 13 -4.52 0.60 6.89
N ARG A 14 -4.29 0.76 8.20
CA ARG A 14 -3.15 0.12 8.88
C ARG A 14 -3.24 -1.39 8.82
N ASP A 15 -4.39 -1.96 9.19
CA ASP A 15 -4.58 -3.41 9.24
C ASP A 15 -4.40 -4.06 7.85
N LEU A 16 -4.91 -3.42 6.80
CA LEU A 16 -4.72 -3.87 5.42
C LEU A 16 -3.25 -3.76 4.97
N SER A 17 -2.54 -2.73 5.40
CA SER A 17 -1.13 -2.53 5.10
C SER A 17 -0.27 -3.58 5.78
N ASP A 18 -0.48 -3.82 7.07
CA ASP A 18 0.22 -4.86 7.85
C ASP A 18 -0.05 -6.25 7.27
N TRP A 19 -1.28 -6.51 6.83
CA TRP A 19 -1.64 -7.73 6.14
C TRP A 19 -0.85 -7.92 4.83
N LEU A 20 -0.75 -6.89 3.99
CA LEU A 20 0.05 -6.96 2.75
C LEU A 20 1.54 -7.14 3.05
N ILE A 21 2.09 -6.38 3.99
CA ILE A 21 3.50 -6.47 4.41
C ILE A 21 3.84 -7.90 4.85
N SER A 22 3.03 -8.46 5.75
CA SER A 22 3.21 -9.82 6.25
C SER A 22 3.03 -10.87 5.15
N ARG A 23 1.97 -10.74 4.33
CA ARG A 23 1.65 -11.72 3.29
C ARG A 23 2.70 -11.81 2.18
N TYR A 24 3.30 -10.68 1.81
CA TYR A 24 4.28 -10.60 0.73
C TYR A 24 5.72 -10.52 1.24
N GLY A 25 5.94 -10.65 2.56
CA GLY A 25 7.26 -10.60 3.16
C GLY A 25 7.99 -9.30 2.84
N VAL A 26 7.27 -8.17 2.80
CA VAL A 26 7.85 -6.87 2.45
C VAL A 26 8.92 -6.52 3.48
N GLN A 27 10.17 -6.49 3.03
CA GLN A 27 11.29 -6.19 3.92
C GLN A 27 11.36 -4.70 4.25
N PRO A 28 11.81 -4.34 5.46
CA PRO A 28 12.21 -2.96 5.74
C PRO A 28 13.34 -2.55 4.78
N GLY A 29 13.37 -1.29 4.37
CA GLY A 29 14.33 -0.80 3.37
C GLY A 29 13.65 0.08 2.33
N TYR A 30 14.26 0.21 1.15
CA TYR A 30 13.77 1.08 0.07
C TYR A 30 13.75 0.32 -1.25
N GLY A 31 12.93 0.79 -2.19
CA GLY A 31 12.85 0.23 -3.55
C GLY A 31 11.43 -0.10 -3.97
N LEU A 32 10.55 -0.46 -3.03
CA LEU A 32 9.15 -0.79 -3.34
C LEU A 32 8.34 0.45 -3.77
N ALA A 33 8.67 1.62 -3.20
CA ALA A 33 7.93 2.86 -3.45
C ALA A 33 7.78 3.21 -4.93
N GLN A 34 8.81 2.97 -5.76
CA GLN A 34 8.75 3.30 -7.19
C GLN A 34 7.72 2.46 -7.95
N TYR A 35 7.48 1.22 -7.51
CA TYR A 35 6.53 0.31 -8.14
C TYR A 35 5.09 0.61 -7.74
N LEU A 36 4.92 1.23 -6.57
CA LEU A 36 3.62 1.67 -6.04
C LEU A 36 3.26 3.10 -6.48
N ASP A 37 4.04 3.73 -7.38
CA ASP A 37 3.91 5.15 -7.73
C ASP A 37 3.91 6.09 -6.49
N ILE A 38 4.72 5.71 -5.49
CA ILE A 38 4.95 6.47 -4.27
C ILE A 38 6.34 7.10 -4.33
N SER A 39 6.50 8.28 -3.69
CA SER A 39 7.79 8.95 -3.62
C SER A 39 8.88 8.04 -3.04
N ARG A 40 10.01 7.93 -3.73
CA ARG A 40 11.15 7.06 -3.36
C ARG A 40 11.81 7.40 -2.01
N ARG A 41 11.42 8.51 -1.38
CA ARG A 41 11.87 8.91 -0.04
C ARG A 41 11.28 8.04 1.08
N TYR A 42 10.20 7.32 0.80
CA TYR A 42 9.54 6.46 1.78
C TYR A 42 10.17 5.08 1.75
N ASP A 43 10.37 4.51 2.94
CA ASP A 43 10.69 3.10 3.07
C ASP A 43 9.54 2.22 2.58
N ASN A 44 9.82 0.94 2.37
CA ASN A 44 8.87 -0.01 1.79
C ASN A 44 7.56 -0.11 2.60
N HIS A 45 7.62 -0.06 3.94
CA HIS A 45 6.42 -0.18 4.79
C HIS A 45 5.58 1.08 4.73
N ALA A 46 6.22 2.25 4.83
CA ALA A 46 5.57 3.54 4.65
C ALA A 46 4.96 3.68 3.24
N ALA A 47 5.65 3.18 2.22
CA ALA A 47 5.15 3.17 0.85
C ALA A 47 3.90 2.30 0.70
N VAL A 48 3.88 1.10 1.28
CA VAL A 48 2.68 0.24 1.30
C VAL A 48 1.52 0.96 2.01
N LEU A 49 1.77 1.57 3.17
CA LEU A 49 0.74 2.27 3.93
C LEU A 49 0.11 3.44 3.16
N ILE A 50 0.95 4.26 2.53
CA ILE A 50 0.48 5.39 1.70
C ILE A 50 -0.27 4.87 0.47
N TRP A 51 0.22 3.80 -0.15
CA TRP A 51 -0.44 3.20 -1.31
C TRP A 51 -1.82 2.64 -0.96
N VAL A 52 -1.95 1.87 0.13
CA VAL A 52 -3.24 1.35 0.62
C VAL A 52 -4.20 2.49 0.92
N TYR A 53 -3.70 3.57 1.55
CA TYR A 53 -4.52 4.76 1.80
C TYR A 53 -5.04 5.38 0.50
N ASN A 54 -4.19 5.56 -0.52
CA ASN A 54 -4.58 6.10 -1.81
C ASN A 54 -5.65 5.22 -2.49
N GLN A 55 -5.52 3.89 -2.41
CA GLN A 55 -6.54 2.98 -2.92
C GLN A 55 -7.85 3.12 -2.12
N TYR A 56 -7.77 3.11 -0.80
CA TYR A 56 -8.94 3.22 0.08
C TYR A 56 -9.76 4.49 -0.19
N VAL A 57 -9.13 5.64 -0.34
CA VAL A 57 -9.85 6.91 -0.59
C VAL A 57 -10.35 7.06 -2.03
N SER A 58 -9.71 6.39 -3.00
CA SER A 58 -10.07 6.51 -4.42
C SER A 58 -11.08 5.47 -4.89
N TRP A 59 -11.10 4.29 -4.27
CA TRP A 59 -12.00 3.20 -4.64
C TRP A 59 -13.40 3.38 -4.06
N GLY A 60 -14.40 2.97 -4.84
CA GLY A 60 -15.78 2.82 -4.38
C GLY A 60 -15.95 1.60 -3.48
N ASP A 61 -17.08 1.50 -2.77
CA ASP A 61 -17.29 0.44 -1.77
C ASP A 61 -17.20 -0.98 -2.36
N ASP A 62 -17.66 -1.18 -3.60
CA ASP A 62 -17.57 -2.47 -4.30
C ASP A 62 -16.13 -2.93 -4.57
N GLN A 63 -15.19 -1.99 -4.62
CA GLN A 63 -13.76 -2.22 -4.85
C GLN A 63 -12.96 -2.34 -3.55
N ARG A 64 -13.51 -1.87 -2.40
CA ARG A 64 -12.84 -1.90 -1.09
C ARG A 64 -12.86 -3.29 -0.43
N THR A 65 -12.52 -4.31 -1.20
CA THR A 65 -12.35 -5.68 -0.71
C THR A 65 -10.88 -6.04 -0.61
N THR A 66 -10.55 -6.96 0.30
CA THR A 66 -9.20 -7.51 0.43
C THR A 66 -8.73 -8.20 -0.86
N GLY A 67 -9.66 -8.79 -1.63
CA GLY A 67 -9.37 -9.43 -2.90
C GLY A 67 -8.90 -8.44 -3.97
N HIS A 68 -9.62 -7.35 -4.19
CA HIS A 68 -9.23 -6.29 -5.12
C HIS A 68 -7.93 -5.62 -4.68
N LEU A 69 -7.80 -5.31 -3.38
CA LEU A 69 -6.56 -4.73 -2.84
C LEU A 69 -5.35 -5.60 -3.16
N ARG A 70 -5.47 -6.90 -2.91
CA ARG A 70 -4.42 -7.86 -3.19
C ARG A 70 -4.07 -7.94 -4.68
N GLN A 71 -5.08 -8.02 -5.55
CA GLN A 71 -4.84 -8.09 -7.00
C GLN A 71 -4.12 -6.85 -7.51
N ALA A 72 -4.58 -5.66 -7.12
CA ALA A 72 -3.95 -4.41 -7.49
C ALA A 72 -2.51 -4.33 -6.96
N PHE A 73 -2.27 -4.76 -5.72
CA PHE A 73 -0.93 -4.75 -5.14
C PHE A 73 0.04 -5.64 -5.93
N VAL A 74 -0.37 -6.87 -6.28
CA VAL A 74 0.46 -7.80 -7.06
C VAL A 74 0.78 -7.26 -8.45
N GLN A 75 -0.16 -6.57 -9.09
CA GLN A 75 0.06 -5.97 -10.42
C GLN A 75 1.12 -4.86 -10.40
N CYS A 76 1.35 -4.24 -9.24
CA CYS A 76 2.42 -3.26 -9.09
C CYS A 76 3.80 -3.91 -8.89
N LEU A 77 3.88 -5.12 -8.32
CA LEU A 77 5.16 -5.72 -7.95
C LEU A 77 5.98 -6.13 -9.18
N PRO A 78 7.32 -5.95 -9.15
CA PRO A 78 8.19 -6.46 -10.19
C PRO A 78 8.17 -8.00 -10.20
N VAL A 79 8.33 -8.58 -11.40
CA VAL A 79 8.33 -10.04 -11.60
C VAL A 79 9.48 -10.73 -10.86
N ASP A 80 10.60 -10.03 -10.65
CA ASP A 80 11.85 -10.58 -10.09
C ASP A 80 12.03 -10.32 -8.58
N GLY A 81 10.99 -9.83 -7.88
CA GLY A 81 11.07 -9.48 -6.45
C GLY A 81 11.73 -8.11 -6.18
N PHE A 82 11.69 -7.67 -4.92
CA PHE A 82 12.17 -6.36 -4.45
C PHE A 82 12.89 -6.48 -3.10
#